data_AF-A0A8C9EU82-F1
#
_entry.id   AF-A0A8C9EU82-F1
#
_cell.length_a   1.000
_cell.length_b   1.000
_cell.length_c   1.000
_cell.angle_alpha   90.00
_cell.angle_beta   90.00
_cell.angle_gamma   90.00
#
_symmetry.space_group_name_H-M   'P 1'
#
loop_
_entity.id
_entity.type
_entity.pdbx_description
1 polymer ?
#
loop_
_entity_poly.entity_id
_entity_poly.type
_entity_poly.pdbx_seq_one_letter_code
_entity_poly.pdbx_strand_id
1 'polypeptide(L)'
;MPSPAVRETEKARGAQTARTEGGSRARDERRCRHGDGVMTLRRRDDITHRHTPRPSARIDRRSARGGAVPGRAVAMSAAFRKAAKSRQRQHRERAQPACRKKLGLLEKKQDYRLRAQDYHKKQNALRALQKKALDKNPDEFYFKMIRTQLQDGVHVIKQPKDEVTPEQMKLMKTQDLKYVEMKRVAEAKKIERLKSELHLLDVEGKQPNKHVFFFDTKKEVQEFDIATHLNTAPELVDRVYNRPTIATLQKETLKGATDPAHLKKLDQQRKNQYDLLKQRIEREKSMFVIAQKIQTRKDLLDKTHKVKVKKETTNSPAIYKFKFQRKR
;
A
#
# COMPACT_ATOMS: atom_id res chain seq x y z
N MET A 1 -22.98 62.37 -26.54
CA MET A 1 -21.83 62.38 -25.61
C MET A 1 -22.32 61.90 -24.25
N PRO A 2 -21.83 60.79 -23.67
CA PRO A 2 -21.33 59.53 -24.22
C PRO A 2 -22.21 58.32 -23.80
N SER A 3 -22.04 57.18 -24.49
CA SER A 3 -22.42 55.81 -24.10
C SER A 3 -21.43 55.25 -23.04
N PRO A 4 -21.37 53.93 -22.75
CA PRO A 4 -22.36 52.98 -22.21
C PRO A 4 -21.79 52.23 -20.96
N ALA A 5 -22.59 51.39 -20.28
CA ALA A 5 -22.02 50.26 -19.52
C ALA A 5 -23.03 49.12 -19.32
N VAL A 6 -22.79 48.05 -20.07
CA VAL A 6 -23.35 46.71 -19.93
C VAL A 6 -22.77 46.06 -18.67
N ARG A 7 -23.61 45.42 -17.85
CA ARG A 7 -23.17 44.42 -16.85
C ARG A 7 -24.09 43.21 -16.91
N GLU A 8 -23.55 42.16 -17.52
CA GLU A 8 -24.03 40.79 -17.49
C GLU A 8 -23.94 40.25 -16.06
N THR A 9 -24.99 39.55 -15.61
CA THR A 9 -24.97 38.75 -14.38
C THR A 9 -24.89 37.28 -14.74
N GLU A 10 -23.72 36.67 -14.55
CA GLU A 10 -23.49 35.24 -14.71
C GLU A 10 -24.13 34.43 -13.57
N LYS A 11 -24.76 33.32 -13.98
CA LYS A 11 -25.36 32.28 -13.14
C LYS A 11 -24.27 31.45 -12.44
N ALA A 12 -24.35 31.36 -11.12
CA ALA A 12 -23.65 30.35 -10.33
C ALA A 12 -24.24 28.94 -10.58
N ARG A 13 -23.43 28.01 -11.08
CA ARG A 13 -23.68 26.55 -11.01
C ARG A 13 -22.51 25.88 -10.30
N GLY A 14 -22.72 25.54 -9.03
CA GLY A 14 -21.80 24.74 -8.23
C GLY A 14 -21.88 23.26 -8.61
N ALA A 15 -20.72 22.67 -8.87
CA ALA A 15 -20.50 21.27 -9.18
C ALA A 15 -20.29 20.44 -7.90
N GLN A 16 -20.85 19.23 -7.86
CA GLN A 16 -20.32 18.10 -7.06
C GLN A 16 -20.54 16.79 -7.81
N THR A 17 -19.50 16.27 -8.46
CA THR A 17 -19.42 14.89 -8.97
C THR A 17 -18.43 14.12 -8.12
N ALA A 18 -18.94 13.17 -7.33
CA ALA A 18 -18.15 12.27 -6.50
C ALA A 18 -17.58 11.11 -7.34
N ARG A 19 -16.29 10.86 -7.14
CA ARG A 19 -15.51 9.76 -7.72
C ARG A 19 -15.84 8.45 -7.02
N THR A 20 -16.11 7.40 -7.78
CA THR A 20 -16.14 6.00 -7.31
C THR A 20 -14.89 5.27 -7.78
N GLU A 21 -14.00 4.96 -6.84
CA GLU A 21 -12.85 4.07 -7.05
C GLU A 21 -13.29 2.61 -6.82
N GLY A 22 -13.15 1.77 -7.86
CA GLY A 22 -13.39 0.33 -7.80
C GLY A 22 -12.10 -0.43 -7.50
N GLY A 23 -11.93 -0.89 -6.25
CA GLY A 23 -10.81 -1.72 -5.81
C GLY A 23 -11.00 -3.20 -6.13
N SER A 24 -10.01 -3.77 -6.81
CA SER A 24 -9.85 -5.18 -7.19
C SER A 24 -9.68 -6.13 -6.00
N ARG A 25 -10.41 -7.25 -6.02
CA ARG A 25 -10.28 -8.38 -5.07
C ARG A 25 -9.00 -9.19 -5.34
N ALA A 26 -8.07 -9.20 -4.39
CA ALA A 26 -6.98 -10.17 -4.33
C ALA A 26 -7.44 -11.43 -3.57
N ARG A 27 -7.13 -12.61 -4.12
CA ARG A 27 -7.29 -13.92 -3.48
C ARG A 27 -6.07 -14.15 -2.57
N ASP A 28 -6.31 -14.41 -1.30
CA ASP A 28 -5.26 -14.84 -0.36
C ASP A 28 -5.30 -16.36 -0.17
N GLU A 29 -4.24 -17.01 -0.63
CA GLU A 29 -3.92 -18.41 -0.42
C GLU A 29 -3.36 -18.61 1.00
N ARG A 30 -4.00 -19.46 1.81
CA ARG A 30 -3.45 -19.90 3.10
C ARG A 30 -2.45 -21.03 2.86
N ARG A 31 -1.15 -20.71 2.97
CA ARG A 31 -0.07 -21.70 3.19
C ARG A 31 0.08 -21.95 4.69
N CYS A 32 -0.16 -23.18 5.12
CA CYS A 32 0.26 -23.69 6.42
C CYS A 32 1.80 -23.85 6.43
N ARG A 33 2.50 -23.25 7.40
CA ARG A 33 3.87 -23.61 7.74
C ARG A 33 3.87 -24.24 9.13
N HIS A 34 4.32 -25.49 9.19
CA HIS A 34 4.70 -26.18 10.42
C HIS A 34 6.04 -25.61 10.90
N GLY A 35 6.11 -25.27 12.18
CA GLY A 35 7.33 -24.81 12.84
C GLY A 35 7.53 -25.65 14.09
N ASP A 36 8.53 -26.52 14.04
CA ASP A 36 8.99 -27.36 15.13
C ASP A 36 9.58 -26.50 16.26
N GLY A 37 9.07 -26.70 17.48
CA GLY A 37 9.52 -26.05 18.70
C GLY A 37 10.13 -27.06 19.67
N VAL A 38 11.46 -27.02 19.76
CA VAL A 38 12.31 -27.81 20.66
C VAL A 38 11.98 -27.50 22.13
N MET A 39 11.64 -28.52 22.91
CA MET A 39 11.49 -28.44 24.36
C MET A 39 12.85 -28.20 25.02
N THR A 40 12.96 -27.13 25.81
CA THR A 40 14.03 -26.98 26.81
C THR A 40 13.42 -26.94 28.20
N LEU A 41 13.82 -27.93 29.01
CA LEU A 41 13.49 -28.06 30.43
C LEU A 41 14.29 -27.02 31.23
N ARG A 42 13.61 -26.13 31.95
CA ARG A 42 14.20 -25.41 33.09
C ARG A 42 13.23 -25.36 34.28
N ARG A 43 13.70 -26.05 35.33
CA ARG A 43 13.56 -25.85 36.79
C ARG A 43 12.35 -25.06 37.29
N ARG A 44 11.52 -25.78 38.06
CA ARG A 44 10.53 -25.23 38.99
C ARG A 44 11.25 -24.86 40.27
N ASP A 45 11.01 -23.64 40.75
CA ASP A 45 10.94 -23.31 42.17
C ASP A 45 9.96 -22.13 42.35
N ASP A 46 9.36 -22.06 43.53
CA ASP A 46 8.57 -20.98 44.14
C ASP A 46 7.03 -20.93 43.95
N ILE A 47 6.37 -21.67 44.84
CA ILE A 47 5.55 -21.16 45.97
C ILE A 47 4.83 -19.82 45.72
N THR A 48 3.51 -19.87 45.54
CA THR A 48 2.57 -18.92 46.17
C THR A 48 1.19 -19.56 46.35
N HIS A 49 0.67 -19.45 47.57
CA HIS A 49 -0.63 -19.95 48.01
C HIS A 49 -1.79 -19.35 47.22
N ARG A 50 -2.60 -20.20 46.56
CA ARG A 50 -3.96 -19.85 46.14
C ARG A 50 -4.94 -20.26 47.22
N HIS A 51 -5.50 -19.28 47.92
CA HIS A 51 -6.75 -19.44 48.67
C HIS A 51 -7.88 -19.78 47.69
N THR A 52 -8.41 -20.99 47.78
CA THR A 52 -9.72 -21.35 47.20
C THR A 52 -10.80 -21.09 48.26
N PRO A 53 -11.93 -20.46 47.92
CA PRO A 53 -13.05 -20.41 48.84
C PRO A 53 -13.71 -21.78 48.93
N ARG A 54 -13.81 -22.32 50.14
CA ARG A 54 -14.62 -23.52 50.45
C ARG A 54 -16.09 -23.24 50.12
N PRO A 55 -16.81 -24.15 49.45
CA PRO A 55 -18.26 -24.05 49.35
C PRO A 55 -18.88 -24.41 50.70
N SER A 56 -19.67 -23.49 51.27
CA SER A 56 -20.50 -23.75 52.44
C SER A 56 -21.57 -24.78 52.08
N ALA A 57 -21.49 -25.98 52.66
CA ALA A 57 -22.54 -26.98 52.58
C ALA A 57 -23.78 -26.48 53.32
N ARG A 58 -24.83 -26.09 52.59
CA ARG A 58 -26.18 -25.99 53.15
C ARG A 58 -26.73 -27.40 53.30
N ILE A 59 -26.92 -27.80 54.54
CA ILE A 59 -27.66 -29.01 54.92
C ILE A 59 -29.15 -28.68 54.75
N ASP A 60 -29.75 -29.09 53.64
CA ASP A 60 -31.20 -29.06 53.47
C ASP A 60 -31.82 -30.19 54.30
N ARG A 61 -32.45 -29.82 55.43
CA ARG A 61 -33.35 -30.68 56.19
C ARG A 61 -34.59 -30.97 55.33
N ARG A 62 -34.62 -32.12 54.66
CA ARG A 62 -35.86 -32.65 54.05
C ARG A 62 -36.82 -33.10 55.15
N SER A 63 -37.86 -32.31 55.39
CA SER A 63 -39.05 -32.74 56.13
C SER A 63 -39.75 -33.83 55.31
N ALA A 64 -39.89 -35.02 55.90
CA ALA A 64 -40.74 -36.08 55.37
C ALA A 64 -42.21 -35.64 55.48
N ARG A 65 -42.82 -35.35 54.33
CA ARG A 65 -44.28 -35.39 54.18
C ARG A 65 -44.59 -36.42 53.10
N GLY A 66 -45.39 -37.42 53.49
CA GLY A 66 -45.90 -38.44 52.58
C GLY A 66 -46.68 -37.77 51.44
N GLY A 67 -46.27 -38.11 50.22
CA GLY A 67 -46.93 -37.74 48.99
C GLY A 67 -46.58 -38.82 47.97
N ALA A 68 -47.60 -39.35 47.32
CA ALA A 68 -47.56 -40.52 46.44
C ALA A 68 -46.31 -40.56 45.54
N VAL A 69 -45.69 -41.74 45.45
CA VAL A 69 -44.62 -42.04 44.48
C VAL A 69 -45.19 -41.80 43.08
N PRO A 70 -44.76 -40.78 42.31
CA PRO A 70 -45.09 -40.76 40.90
C PRO A 70 -44.35 -41.95 40.29
N GLY A 71 -45.10 -42.85 39.63
CA GLY A 71 -44.56 -44.07 39.02
C GLY A 71 -43.23 -43.80 38.31
N ARG A 72 -42.26 -44.68 38.54
CA ARG A 72 -40.96 -44.68 37.84
C ARG A 72 -41.22 -44.60 36.34
N ALA A 73 -41.12 -43.40 35.77
CA ALA A 73 -41.10 -43.23 34.33
C ALA A 73 -39.83 -43.93 33.84
N VAL A 74 -39.99 -45.04 33.12
CA VAL A 74 -38.90 -45.74 32.45
C VAL A 74 -38.17 -44.71 31.60
N ALA A 75 -36.94 -44.37 31.97
CA ALA A 75 -36.14 -43.41 31.24
C ALA A 75 -35.81 -44.02 29.87
N MET A 76 -36.54 -43.60 28.83
CA MET A 76 -36.27 -43.99 27.45
C MET A 76 -34.76 -43.89 27.15
N SER A 77 -34.20 -44.97 26.63
CA SER A 77 -32.77 -45.06 26.32
C SER A 77 -32.37 -43.90 25.39
N ALA A 78 -31.12 -43.45 25.46
CA ALA A 78 -30.64 -42.33 24.63
C ALA A 78 -30.84 -42.60 23.13
N ALA A 79 -30.84 -43.88 22.72
CA ALA A 79 -31.13 -44.33 21.36
C ALA A 79 -32.58 -44.02 20.96
N PHE A 80 -33.57 -44.38 21.81
CA PHE A 80 -34.98 -44.10 21.53
C PHE A 80 -35.33 -42.61 21.61
N ARG A 81 -34.67 -41.84 22.49
CA ARG A 81 -34.82 -40.36 22.51
C ARG A 81 -34.27 -39.71 21.25
N LYS A 82 -33.15 -40.19 20.70
CA LYS A 82 -32.61 -39.70 19.42
C LYS A 82 -33.49 -40.11 18.24
N ALA A 83 -34.02 -41.34 18.23
CA ALA A 83 -34.96 -41.82 17.22
C ALA A 83 -36.31 -41.10 17.25
N ALA A 84 -36.78 -40.68 18.43
CA ALA A 84 -37.97 -39.82 18.55
C ALA A 84 -37.69 -38.39 18.06
N LYS A 85 -36.51 -37.85 18.36
CA LYS A 85 -36.08 -36.51 17.89
C LYS A 85 -35.79 -36.44 16.40
N SER A 86 -35.38 -37.53 15.75
CA SER A 86 -35.17 -37.55 14.30
C SER A 86 -36.48 -37.37 13.52
N ARG A 87 -37.63 -37.67 14.13
CA ARG A 87 -38.96 -37.40 13.58
C ARG A 87 -39.48 -35.98 13.89
N GLN A 88 -38.81 -35.21 14.77
CA GLN A 88 -39.20 -33.83 15.06
C GLN A 88 -38.70 -32.89 13.96
N ARG A 89 -39.59 -32.02 13.47
CA ARG A 89 -39.24 -31.01 12.47
C ARG A 89 -38.35 -29.94 13.10
N GLN A 90 -37.24 -29.62 12.43
CA GLN A 90 -36.39 -28.51 12.85
C GLN A 90 -37.08 -27.17 12.54
N HIS A 91 -37.34 -26.37 13.57
CA HIS A 91 -37.81 -25.00 13.39
C HIS A 91 -36.66 -24.12 12.93
N ARG A 92 -36.81 -23.50 11.75
CA ARG A 92 -35.85 -22.54 11.20
C ARG A 92 -36.19 -21.13 11.65
N GLU A 93 -35.16 -20.32 11.89
CA GLU A 93 -35.33 -18.93 12.27
C GLU A 93 -35.67 -18.05 11.06
N ARG A 94 -36.47 -17.02 11.28
CA ARG A 94 -36.86 -16.05 10.23
C ARG A 94 -35.80 -14.97 10.04
N ALA A 95 -35.55 -14.59 8.79
CA ALA A 95 -34.68 -13.48 8.42
C ALA A 95 -35.32 -12.09 8.71
N GLN A 96 -34.52 -11.03 8.59
CA GLN A 96 -35.00 -9.64 8.65
C GLN A 96 -35.90 -9.34 7.44
N PRO A 97 -37.04 -8.62 7.59
CA PRO A 97 -37.89 -8.21 6.47
C PRO A 97 -37.11 -7.33 5.48
N ALA A 98 -37.41 -7.51 4.18
CA ALA A 98 -36.66 -6.84 3.10
C ALA A 98 -36.66 -5.30 3.24
N CYS A 99 -37.79 -4.70 3.62
CA CYS A 99 -37.91 -3.24 3.83
C CYS A 99 -37.03 -2.70 4.96
N ARG A 100 -36.63 -3.54 5.92
CA ARG A 100 -35.78 -3.19 7.07
C ARG A 100 -34.37 -3.78 6.99
N LYS A 101 -34.01 -4.40 5.86
CA LYS A 101 -32.68 -4.98 5.65
C LYS A 101 -31.54 -3.96 5.82
N LYS A 102 -31.83 -2.67 5.59
CA LYS A 102 -30.89 -1.55 5.85
C LYS A 102 -30.40 -1.43 7.30
N LEU A 103 -31.17 -1.94 8.28
CA LEU A 103 -30.83 -1.88 9.71
C LEU A 103 -29.91 -3.04 10.15
N GLY A 104 -29.49 -3.90 9.21
CA GLY A 104 -28.67 -5.06 9.50
C GLY A 104 -29.47 -6.29 9.95
N LEU A 105 -28.77 -7.22 10.59
CA LEU A 105 -29.32 -8.51 11.01
C LEU A 105 -30.39 -8.31 12.11
N LEU A 106 -31.50 -9.03 11.99
CA LEU A 106 -32.53 -9.06 13.03
C LEU A 106 -32.05 -9.90 14.21
N GLU A 107 -31.58 -9.24 15.26
CA GLU A 107 -31.12 -9.90 16.47
C GLU A 107 -32.18 -10.81 17.08
N LYS A 108 -31.73 -12.00 17.50
CA LYS A 108 -32.56 -12.99 18.17
C LYS A 108 -32.17 -13.10 19.64
N LYS A 109 -32.86 -13.99 20.36
CA LYS A 109 -32.63 -14.17 21.80
C LYS A 109 -31.19 -14.58 22.11
N GLN A 110 -30.54 -15.35 21.23
CA GLN A 110 -29.14 -15.72 21.38
C GLN A 110 -28.22 -14.50 21.28
N ASP A 111 -28.40 -13.66 20.26
CA ASP A 111 -27.61 -12.43 20.06
C ASP A 111 -27.81 -11.46 21.22
N TYR A 112 -29.06 -11.27 21.66
CA TYR A 112 -29.38 -10.47 22.83
C TYR A 112 -28.62 -10.95 24.07
N ARG A 113 -28.57 -12.26 24.31
CA ARG A 113 -27.85 -12.83 25.46
C ARG A 113 -26.36 -12.51 25.39
N LEU A 114 -25.74 -12.66 24.22
CA LEU A 114 -24.32 -12.33 24.01
C LEU A 114 -24.06 -10.85 24.26
N ARG A 115 -24.91 -9.97 23.72
CA ARG A 115 -24.80 -8.52 23.93
C ARG A 115 -24.99 -8.12 25.39
N ALA A 116 -26.00 -8.67 26.08
CA ALA A 116 -26.23 -8.36 27.50
C ALA A 116 -25.05 -8.83 28.36
N GLN A 117 -24.50 -10.02 28.08
CA GLN A 117 -23.31 -10.51 28.78
C GLN A 117 -22.09 -9.61 28.55
N ASP A 118 -21.83 -9.18 27.31
CA ASP A 118 -20.74 -8.24 27.00
C ASP A 118 -20.93 -6.88 27.71
N TYR A 119 -22.14 -6.33 27.66
CA TYR A 119 -22.48 -5.08 28.35
C TYR A 119 -22.23 -5.18 29.85
N HIS A 120 -22.73 -6.24 30.51
CA HIS A 120 -22.51 -6.45 31.94
C HIS A 120 -21.04 -6.68 32.27
N LYS A 121 -20.27 -7.38 31.43
CA LYS A 121 -18.82 -7.52 31.60
C LYS A 121 -18.11 -6.17 31.58
N LYS A 122 -18.40 -5.31 30.60
CA LYS A 122 -17.84 -3.95 30.49
C LYS A 122 -18.24 -3.09 31.68
N GLN A 123 -19.52 -3.12 32.08
CA GLN A 123 -20.02 -2.39 33.25
C GLN A 123 -19.35 -2.83 34.55
N ASN A 124 -19.15 -4.13 34.73
CA ASN A 124 -18.46 -4.65 35.90
C ASN A 124 -16.97 -4.25 35.90
N ALA A 125 -16.31 -4.26 34.74
CA ALA A 125 -14.93 -3.79 34.60
C ALA A 125 -14.80 -2.29 34.90
N LEU A 126 -15.70 -1.45 34.39
CA LEU A 126 -15.73 -0.01 34.68
C LEU A 126 -15.94 0.26 36.17
N ARG A 127 -16.89 -0.44 36.81
CA ARG A 127 -17.11 -0.32 38.26
C ARG A 127 -15.87 -0.73 39.07
N ALA A 128 -15.17 -1.79 38.66
CA ALA A 128 -13.93 -2.19 39.30
C ALA A 128 -12.81 -1.15 39.12
N LEU A 129 -12.69 -0.54 37.94
CA LEU A 129 -11.72 0.53 37.68
C LEU A 129 -12.06 1.81 38.46
N GLN A 130 -13.33 2.18 38.54
CA GLN A 130 -13.80 3.31 39.35
C GLN A 130 -13.48 3.10 40.83
N LYS A 131 -13.77 1.90 41.37
CA LYS A 131 -13.41 1.57 42.75
C LYS A 131 -11.89 1.68 42.98
N LYS A 132 -11.07 1.13 42.07
CA LYS A 132 -9.60 1.27 42.15
C LYS A 132 -9.12 2.72 42.09
N ALA A 133 -9.82 3.58 41.33
CA ALA A 133 -9.48 5.00 41.24
C ALA A 133 -9.84 5.76 42.52
N LEU A 134 -10.95 5.40 43.18
CA LEU A 134 -11.38 5.97 44.46
C LEU A 134 -10.48 5.50 45.62
N ASP A 135 -10.13 4.22 45.64
CA ASP A 135 -9.27 3.61 46.67
C ASP A 135 -7.77 3.90 46.45
N LYS A 136 -7.40 4.81 45.54
CA LYS A 136 -6.01 5.11 45.18
C LYS A 136 -5.30 5.89 46.29
N ASN A 137 -4.12 5.42 46.70
CA ASN A 137 -3.24 6.17 47.61
C ASN A 137 -2.48 7.27 46.83
N PRO A 138 -2.58 8.55 47.19
CA PRO A 138 -1.85 9.63 46.52
C PRO A 138 -0.32 9.51 46.65
N ASP A 139 0.17 8.86 47.70
CA ASP A 139 1.61 8.75 48.00
C ASP A 139 2.23 7.43 47.47
N GLU A 140 1.51 6.68 46.63
CA GLU A 140 2.03 5.43 46.08
C GLU A 140 3.22 5.67 45.13
N PHE A 141 4.31 4.94 45.35
CA PHE A 141 5.50 5.02 44.51
C PHE A 141 5.88 3.65 43.95
N TYR A 142 5.96 3.56 42.61
CA TYR A 142 6.48 2.41 41.88
C TYR A 142 7.73 2.82 41.09
N PHE A 143 8.79 2.01 41.10
CA PHE A 143 10.05 2.30 40.37
C PHE A 143 9.85 2.59 38.87
N LYS A 144 8.78 2.06 38.26
CA LYS A 144 8.44 2.30 36.85
C LYS A 144 8.00 3.76 36.59
N MET A 145 7.56 4.49 37.61
CA MET A 145 7.19 5.91 37.52
C MET A 145 8.40 6.80 37.17
N ILE A 146 9.63 6.35 37.44
CA ILE A 146 10.85 7.09 37.05
C ILE A 146 11.00 7.14 35.51
N ARG A 147 10.65 6.03 34.82
CA ARG A 147 10.86 5.88 33.37
C ARG A 147 9.62 6.25 32.55
N THR A 148 8.44 6.14 33.14
CA THR A 148 7.16 6.42 32.48
C THR A 148 6.69 7.84 32.78
N GLN A 149 6.12 8.51 31.80
CA GLN A 149 5.59 9.85 31.97
C GLN A 149 4.09 9.85 31.72
N LEU A 150 3.38 10.66 32.48
CA LEU A 150 1.97 10.96 32.25
C LEU A 150 1.91 12.19 31.34
N GLN A 151 1.20 12.09 30.22
CA GLN A 151 0.89 13.24 29.35
C GLN A 151 -0.63 13.37 29.32
N ASP A 152 -1.14 14.53 29.72
CA ASP A 152 -2.59 14.83 29.77
C ASP A 152 -3.42 13.75 30.50
N GLY A 153 -2.87 13.16 31.57
CA GLY A 153 -3.56 12.12 32.34
C GLY A 153 -3.44 10.69 31.79
N VAL A 154 -2.76 10.48 30.66
CA VAL A 154 -2.56 9.16 30.04
C VAL A 154 -1.10 8.73 30.13
N HIS A 155 -0.86 7.47 30.50
CA HIS A 155 0.49 6.90 30.53
C HIS A 155 1.06 6.72 29.13
N VAL A 156 2.16 7.43 28.83
CA VAL A 156 2.92 7.26 27.60
C VAL A 156 4.14 6.41 27.87
N ILE A 157 4.15 5.20 27.29
CA ILE A 157 5.32 4.32 27.31
C ILE A 157 6.30 4.86 26.27
N LYS A 158 7.40 5.47 26.73
CA LYS A 158 8.52 5.82 25.85
C LYS A 158 9.11 4.55 25.27
N GLN A 159 9.07 4.41 23.95
CA GLN A 159 9.82 3.36 23.26
C GLN A 159 11.32 3.65 23.44
N PRO A 160 12.15 2.62 23.69
CA PRO A 160 13.60 2.81 23.71
C PRO A 160 14.03 3.41 22.37
N LYS A 161 14.68 4.57 22.41
CA LYS A 161 15.35 5.13 21.24
C LYS A 161 16.75 4.54 21.25
N ASP A 162 17.14 3.87 20.18
CA ASP A 162 18.53 3.44 20.01
C ASP A 162 19.40 4.71 19.91
N GLU A 163 20.28 4.90 20.89
CA GLU A 163 21.21 6.02 20.91
C GLU A 163 22.33 5.74 19.91
N VAL A 164 22.15 6.18 18.66
CA VAL A 164 23.16 6.00 17.62
C VAL A 164 24.22 7.09 17.73
N THR A 165 25.48 6.71 17.88
CA THR A 165 26.59 7.67 17.91
C THR A 165 26.73 8.37 16.55
N PRO A 166 27.27 9.60 16.49
CA PRO A 166 27.46 10.30 15.21
C PRO A 166 28.34 9.52 14.23
N GLU A 167 29.29 8.72 14.72
CA GLU A 167 30.15 7.86 13.92
C GLU A 167 29.38 6.68 13.31
N GLN A 168 28.54 6.01 14.12
CA GLN A 168 27.65 4.96 13.63
C GLN A 168 26.69 5.51 12.56
N MET A 169 26.14 6.71 12.75
CA MET A 169 25.30 7.37 11.74
C MET A 169 26.06 7.63 10.43
N LYS A 170 27.35 8.04 10.49
CA LYS A 170 28.18 8.21 9.29
C LYS A 170 28.41 6.89 8.57
N LEU A 171 28.65 5.81 9.33
CA LEU A 171 28.84 4.47 8.78
C LEU A 171 27.56 3.97 8.08
N MET A 172 26.41 4.06 8.75
CA MET A 172 25.11 3.67 8.18
C MET A 172 24.81 4.43 6.88
N LYS A 173 24.93 5.77 6.89
CA LYS A 173 24.72 6.57 5.66
C LYS A 173 25.70 6.23 4.54
N THR A 174 26.92 5.83 4.87
CA THR A 174 27.92 5.40 3.88
C THR A 174 27.53 4.07 3.25
N GLN A 175 26.99 3.12 4.03
CA GLN A 175 26.47 1.86 3.51
C GLN A 175 25.24 2.09 2.62
N ASP A 176 24.30 2.91 3.08
CA ASP A 176 23.10 3.26 2.30
C ASP A 176 23.45 3.92 0.96
N LEU A 177 24.40 4.87 0.98
CA LEU A 177 24.87 5.53 -0.23
C LEU A 177 25.47 4.54 -1.23
N LYS A 178 26.36 3.66 -0.77
CA LYS A 178 26.95 2.61 -1.62
C LYS A 178 25.89 1.68 -2.20
N TYR A 179 24.89 1.31 -1.41
CA TYR A 179 23.78 0.47 -1.88
C TYR A 179 22.97 1.17 -2.98
N VAL A 180 22.58 2.44 -2.76
CA VAL A 180 21.83 3.23 -3.74
C VAL A 180 22.65 3.45 -5.01
N GLU A 181 23.95 3.74 -4.90
CA GLU A 181 24.85 3.89 -6.05
C GLU A 181 24.98 2.59 -6.86
N MET A 182 25.19 1.46 -6.18
CA MET A 182 25.23 0.14 -6.82
C MET A 182 23.92 -0.12 -7.60
N LYS A 183 22.77 0.17 -7.00
CA LYS A 183 21.47 0.04 -7.68
C LYS A 183 21.35 1.01 -8.86
N ARG A 184 21.80 2.25 -8.72
CA ARG A 184 21.79 3.25 -9.80
C ARG A 184 22.64 2.80 -10.99
N VAL A 185 23.85 2.27 -10.76
CA VAL A 185 24.71 1.73 -11.81
C VAL A 185 24.05 0.53 -12.50
N ALA A 186 23.43 -0.37 -11.74
CA ALA A 186 22.70 -1.49 -12.32
C ALA A 186 21.52 -1.05 -13.19
N GLU A 187 20.80 0.01 -12.80
CA GLU A 187 19.74 0.61 -13.62
C GLU A 187 20.28 1.31 -14.86
N ALA A 188 21.38 2.07 -14.74
CA ALA A 188 22.04 2.71 -15.88
C ALA A 188 22.46 1.70 -16.94
N LYS A 189 23.09 0.58 -16.55
CA LYS A 189 23.46 -0.51 -17.46
C LYS A 189 22.24 -1.15 -18.15
N LYS A 190 21.10 -1.27 -17.45
CA LYS A 190 19.86 -1.77 -18.07
C LYS A 190 19.28 -0.77 -19.07
N ILE A 191 19.32 0.52 -18.73
CA ILE A 191 18.92 1.60 -19.65
C ILE A 191 19.77 1.57 -20.91
N GLU A 192 21.09 1.42 -20.77
CA GLU A 192 22.01 1.32 -21.92
C GLU A 192 21.68 0.11 -22.80
N ARG A 193 21.48 -1.07 -22.22
CA ARG A 193 21.07 -2.28 -22.97
C ARG A 193 19.74 -2.09 -23.70
N LEU A 194 18.71 -1.59 -23.00
CA LEU A 194 17.41 -1.32 -23.61
C LEU A 194 17.50 -0.26 -24.71
N LYS A 195 18.34 0.78 -24.54
CA LYS A 195 18.59 1.79 -25.59
C LYS A 195 19.33 1.21 -26.79
N SER A 196 20.22 0.23 -26.60
CA SER A 196 20.90 -0.43 -27.73
C SER A 196 19.98 -1.37 -28.49
N GLU A 197 19.06 -2.05 -27.79
CA GLU A 197 18.05 -2.94 -28.39
C GLU A 197 16.95 -2.15 -29.10
N LEU A 198 16.58 -1.00 -28.56
CA LEU A 198 15.48 -0.18 -29.05
C LEU A 198 16.00 0.90 -30.01
N HIS A 199 15.73 0.77 -31.31
CA HIS A 199 16.25 1.68 -32.32
C HIS A 199 15.73 3.13 -32.25
N LEU A 200 14.77 3.44 -31.36
CA LEU A 200 14.21 4.79 -31.13
C LEU A 200 13.72 5.52 -32.41
N LEU A 201 13.32 4.76 -33.44
CA LEU A 201 12.96 5.30 -34.76
C LEU A 201 11.52 5.82 -34.81
N ASP A 202 10.60 5.17 -34.10
CA ASP A 202 9.14 5.40 -34.11
C ASP A 202 8.63 6.20 -32.90
N VAL A 203 9.52 6.85 -32.14
CA VAL A 203 9.11 7.58 -30.92
C VAL A 203 8.57 8.96 -31.28
N GLU A 204 7.28 9.16 -31.02
CA GLU A 204 6.63 10.47 -31.08
C GLU A 204 7.31 11.45 -30.11
N GLY A 205 7.73 12.61 -30.61
CA GLY A 205 8.43 13.64 -29.82
C GLY A 205 9.95 13.69 -30.01
N LYS A 206 10.51 12.91 -30.95
CA LYS A 206 11.88 13.16 -31.44
C LYS A 206 11.92 14.49 -32.18
N GLN A 207 12.98 15.27 -32.00
CA GLN A 207 13.19 16.49 -32.78
C GLN A 207 13.32 16.10 -34.26
N PRO A 208 12.50 16.67 -35.15
CA PRO A 208 12.56 16.32 -36.57
C PRO A 208 13.93 16.76 -37.14
N ASN A 209 14.63 15.83 -37.78
CA ASN A 209 15.85 16.17 -38.51
C ASN A 209 15.48 16.94 -39.79
N LYS A 210 16.26 17.97 -40.12
CA LYS A 210 16.09 18.76 -41.35
C LYS A 210 16.83 18.07 -42.49
N HIS A 211 16.09 17.68 -43.53
CA HIS A 211 16.66 17.19 -44.79
C HIS A 211 16.48 18.26 -45.87
N VAL A 212 17.57 18.70 -46.50
CA VAL A 212 17.58 19.80 -47.49
C VAL A 212 17.91 19.23 -48.85
N PHE A 213 17.08 19.55 -49.85
CA PHE A 213 17.32 19.21 -51.25
C PHE A 213 17.92 20.42 -51.98
N PHE A 214 18.88 20.17 -52.87
CA PHE A 214 19.54 21.18 -53.68
C PHE A 214 19.11 21.03 -55.13
N PHE A 215 18.82 22.15 -55.79
CA PHE A 215 18.41 22.23 -57.19
C PHE A 215 19.21 23.31 -57.89
N ASP A 216 19.53 23.08 -59.16
CA ASP A 216 20.33 24.02 -59.95
C ASP A 216 19.45 25.17 -60.48
N THR A 217 18.18 24.89 -60.78
CA THR A 217 17.26 25.88 -61.36
C THR A 217 16.13 26.26 -60.40
N LYS A 218 15.79 27.55 -60.35
CA LYS A 218 14.65 28.04 -59.53
C LYS A 218 13.28 27.47 -59.95
N LYS A 219 13.13 27.05 -61.21
CA LYS A 219 11.91 26.44 -61.73
C LYS A 219 11.67 25.05 -61.12
N GLU A 220 12.74 24.26 -60.99
CA GLU A 220 12.70 22.92 -60.38
C GLU A 220 12.27 22.99 -58.91
N VAL A 221 12.65 24.04 -58.18
CA VAL A 221 12.22 24.26 -56.80
C VAL A 221 10.70 24.46 -56.68
N GLN A 222 10.06 25.09 -57.67
CA GLN A 222 8.63 25.38 -57.64
C GLN A 222 7.77 24.16 -57.99
N GLU A 223 8.27 23.29 -58.86
CA GLU A 223 7.57 22.06 -59.30
C GLU A 223 7.94 20.83 -58.44
N PHE A 224 8.77 21.01 -57.41
CA PHE A 224 9.31 19.93 -56.61
C PHE A 224 8.24 19.22 -55.78
N ASP A 225 8.03 17.92 -56.08
CA ASP A 225 7.30 17.00 -55.24
C ASP A 225 8.22 15.92 -54.67
N ILE A 226 8.04 15.62 -53.39
CA ILE A 226 8.90 14.71 -52.63
C ILE A 226 8.64 13.26 -53.04
N ALA A 227 7.39 12.90 -53.31
CA ALA A 227 7.01 11.52 -53.64
C ALA A 227 7.58 11.09 -54.99
N THR A 228 7.46 11.96 -56.00
CA THR A 228 8.01 11.74 -57.34
C THR A 228 9.53 11.71 -57.33
N HIS A 229 10.17 12.67 -56.66
CA HIS A 229 11.64 12.73 -56.59
C HIS A 229 12.25 11.48 -55.93
N LEU A 230 11.64 10.99 -54.84
CA LEU A 230 12.12 9.78 -54.16
C LEU A 230 11.64 8.48 -54.82
N ASN A 231 10.75 8.55 -55.82
CA ASN A 231 10.08 7.40 -56.44
C ASN A 231 9.42 6.47 -55.41
N THR A 232 8.77 7.06 -54.40
CA THR A 232 8.12 6.36 -53.28
C THR A 232 6.62 6.63 -53.28
N ALA A 233 5.83 5.73 -52.70
CA ALA A 233 4.40 5.98 -52.46
C ALA A 233 4.19 7.18 -51.51
N PRO A 234 3.15 8.00 -51.71
CA PRO A 234 2.90 9.21 -50.91
C PRO A 234 2.73 8.90 -49.41
N GLU A 235 2.16 7.75 -49.05
CA GLU A 235 1.97 7.31 -47.66
C GLU A 235 3.28 7.07 -46.90
N LEU A 236 4.39 6.83 -47.62
CA LEU A 236 5.69 6.52 -47.03
C LEU A 236 6.61 7.75 -46.93
N VAL A 237 6.20 8.89 -47.47
CA VAL A 237 6.99 10.13 -47.50
C VAL A 237 7.23 10.69 -46.10
N ASP A 238 6.27 10.54 -45.20
CA ASP A 238 6.39 11.02 -43.82
C ASP A 238 7.34 10.16 -42.97
N ARG A 239 7.57 8.89 -43.35
CA ARG A 239 8.36 7.95 -42.57
C ARG A 239 9.86 8.24 -42.68
N VAL A 240 10.58 8.52 -41.61
CA VAL A 240 12.00 8.96 -41.71
C VAL A 240 12.97 7.86 -42.20
N TYR A 241 12.67 6.59 -41.96
CA TYR A 241 13.57 5.47 -42.22
C TYR A 241 12.89 4.40 -43.10
N ASN A 242 13.70 3.61 -43.83
CA ASN A 242 13.24 2.52 -44.69
C ASN A 242 12.08 2.93 -45.62
N ARG A 243 12.38 3.83 -46.58
CA ARG A 243 11.47 4.29 -47.64
C ARG A 243 11.76 3.52 -48.95
N PRO A 244 11.10 2.39 -49.22
CA PRO A 244 11.35 1.62 -50.45
C PRO A 244 10.78 2.35 -51.68
N THR A 245 11.50 2.24 -52.81
CA THR A 245 11.01 2.73 -54.10
C THR A 245 9.84 1.89 -54.61
N ILE A 246 9.03 2.43 -55.52
CA ILE A 246 7.91 1.71 -56.15
C ILE A 246 8.40 0.43 -56.85
N ALA A 247 9.57 0.48 -57.51
CA ALA A 247 10.17 -0.69 -58.14
C ALA A 247 10.58 -1.77 -57.12
N THR A 248 11.06 -1.37 -55.94
CA THR A 248 11.37 -2.30 -54.83
C THR A 248 10.11 -2.95 -54.28
N LEU A 249 9.04 -2.17 -54.07
CA LEU A 249 7.75 -2.65 -53.59
C LEU A 249 7.11 -3.69 -54.52
N GLN A 250 7.33 -3.56 -55.83
CA GLN A 250 6.82 -4.51 -56.84
C GLN A 250 7.65 -5.81 -56.90
N LYS A 251 8.96 -5.74 -56.62
CA LYS A 251 9.89 -6.86 -56.81
C LYS A 251 10.10 -7.71 -55.56
N GLU A 252 10.10 -7.09 -54.39
CA GLU A 252 10.48 -7.77 -53.15
C GLU A 252 9.28 -8.37 -52.42
N THR A 253 9.46 -9.57 -51.90
CA THR A 253 8.49 -10.21 -51.00
C THR A 253 8.73 -9.74 -49.56
N LEU A 254 7.63 -9.48 -48.83
CA LEU A 254 7.70 -9.00 -47.45
C LEU A 254 8.37 -10.04 -46.54
N LYS A 255 9.47 -9.65 -45.89
CA LYS A 255 10.14 -10.46 -44.87
C LYS A 255 9.56 -10.14 -43.49
N GLY A 256 8.65 -10.97 -42.99
CA GLY A 256 8.08 -10.84 -41.66
C GLY A 256 6.65 -11.33 -41.54
N ALA A 257 6.04 -11.11 -40.38
CA ALA A 257 4.63 -11.41 -40.16
C ALA A 257 3.74 -10.39 -40.87
N THR A 258 2.87 -10.87 -41.76
CA THR A 258 1.90 -10.04 -42.51
C THR A 258 0.54 -9.96 -41.81
N ASP A 259 0.23 -10.94 -40.95
CA ASP A 259 -1.06 -11.01 -40.28
C ASP A 259 -1.31 -9.80 -39.37
N PRO A 260 -2.49 -9.14 -39.49
CA PRO A 260 -2.79 -7.93 -38.73
C PRO A 260 -2.82 -8.18 -37.22
N ALA A 261 -3.20 -9.38 -36.78
CA ALA A 261 -3.16 -9.76 -35.37
C ALA A 261 -1.73 -9.90 -34.83
N HIS A 262 -0.80 -10.40 -35.65
CA HIS A 262 0.61 -10.50 -35.28
C HIS A 262 1.28 -9.12 -35.24
N LEU A 263 0.98 -8.25 -36.21
CA LEU A 263 1.46 -6.86 -36.21
C LEU A 263 1.04 -6.10 -34.95
N LYS A 264 -0.24 -6.19 -34.56
CA LYS A 264 -0.73 -5.58 -33.30
C LYS A 264 0.00 -6.09 -32.06
N LYS A 265 0.33 -7.38 -32.01
CA LYS A 265 1.11 -7.95 -30.90
C LYS A 265 2.53 -7.39 -30.87
N LEU A 266 3.19 -7.27 -32.03
CA LEU A 266 4.53 -6.68 -32.13
C LEU A 266 4.54 -5.20 -31.71
N ASP A 267 3.53 -4.43 -32.12
CA ASP A 267 3.39 -3.03 -31.71
C ASP A 267 3.15 -2.90 -30.21
N GLN A 268 2.34 -3.80 -29.63
CA GLN A 268 2.13 -3.83 -28.18
C GLN A 268 3.42 -4.19 -27.43
N GLN A 269 4.19 -5.17 -27.92
CA GLN A 269 5.50 -5.50 -27.36
C GLN A 269 6.45 -4.29 -27.45
N ARG A 270 6.50 -3.60 -28.58
CA ARG A 270 7.30 -2.39 -28.79
C ARG A 270 6.92 -1.30 -27.78
N LYS A 271 5.62 -1.01 -27.63
CA LYS A 271 5.11 -0.03 -26.65
C LYS A 271 5.52 -0.38 -25.23
N ASN A 272 5.37 -1.64 -24.84
CA ASN A 272 5.79 -2.11 -23.51
C ASN A 272 7.30 -1.91 -23.26
N GLN A 273 8.16 -2.08 -24.27
CA GLN A 273 9.61 -1.83 -24.14
C GLN A 273 9.92 -0.34 -23.96
N TYR A 274 9.22 0.54 -24.69
CA TYR A 274 9.34 1.99 -24.50
C TYR A 274 8.87 2.43 -23.11
N ASP A 275 7.74 1.91 -22.63
CA ASP A 275 7.22 2.19 -21.29
C ASP A 275 8.17 1.71 -20.20
N LEU A 276 8.73 0.50 -20.37
CA LEU A 276 9.76 -0.03 -19.48
C LEU A 276 10.99 0.87 -19.45
N LEU A 277 11.50 1.30 -20.62
CA LEU A 277 12.63 2.20 -20.71
C LEU A 277 12.34 3.54 -20.02
N LYS A 278 11.15 4.11 -20.21
CA LYS A 278 10.72 5.35 -19.55
C LYS A 278 10.72 5.20 -18.03
N GLN A 279 10.10 4.15 -17.50
CA GLN A 279 10.08 3.86 -16.07
C GLN A 279 11.48 3.67 -15.50
N ARG A 280 12.39 3.01 -16.24
CA ARG A 280 13.79 2.83 -15.83
C ARG A 280 14.52 4.17 -15.74
N ILE A 281 14.33 5.05 -16.72
CA ILE A 281 14.93 6.40 -16.73
C ILE A 281 14.40 7.23 -15.54
N GLU A 282 13.09 7.20 -15.28
CA GLU A 282 12.50 7.87 -14.12
C GLU A 282 13.03 7.31 -12.81
N ARG A 283 13.18 5.99 -12.72
CA ARG A 283 13.79 5.32 -11.56
C ARG A 283 15.23 5.74 -11.35
N GLU A 284 16.07 5.79 -12.40
CA GLU A 284 17.46 6.24 -12.30
C GLU A 284 17.53 7.68 -11.77
N LYS A 285 16.69 8.59 -12.31
CA LYS A 285 16.58 9.97 -11.83
C LYS A 285 16.20 10.03 -10.36
N SER A 286 15.23 9.23 -9.92
CA SER A 286 14.83 9.18 -8.51
C SER A 286 15.97 8.69 -7.60
N MET A 287 16.71 7.64 -8.02
CA MET A 287 17.85 7.12 -7.28
C MET A 287 18.99 8.12 -7.23
N PHE A 288 19.22 8.87 -8.30
CA PHE A 288 20.21 9.95 -8.36
C PHE A 288 19.90 11.04 -7.33
N VAL A 289 18.65 11.51 -7.25
CA VAL A 289 18.23 12.49 -6.25
C VAL A 289 18.38 11.95 -4.83
N ILE A 290 18.00 10.70 -4.59
CA ILE A 290 18.16 10.05 -3.27
C ILE A 290 19.64 9.96 -2.89
N ALA A 291 20.51 9.53 -3.81
CA ALA A 291 21.95 9.46 -3.57
C ALA A 291 22.52 10.83 -3.17
N GLN A 292 22.14 11.90 -3.88
CA GLN A 292 22.55 13.26 -3.53
C GLN A 292 22.03 13.70 -2.14
N LYS A 293 20.80 13.34 -1.79
CA LYS A 293 20.23 13.62 -0.46
C LYS A 293 20.95 12.88 0.66
N ILE A 294 21.32 11.62 0.44
CA ILE A 294 22.09 10.84 1.43
C ILE A 294 23.50 11.43 1.55
N GLN A 295 24.15 11.75 0.43
CA GLN A 295 25.48 12.34 0.40
C GLN A 295 25.50 13.68 1.15
N THR A 296 24.58 14.59 0.84
CA THR A 296 24.47 15.87 1.57
C THR A 296 24.23 15.65 3.06
N ARG A 297 23.33 14.74 3.46
CA ARG A 297 23.12 14.40 4.88
C ARG A 297 24.34 13.78 5.56
N LYS A 298 25.22 13.11 4.82
CA LYS A 298 26.49 12.58 5.32
C LYS A 298 27.48 13.72 5.51
N ASP A 299 27.64 14.60 4.54
CA ASP A 299 28.54 15.76 4.61
C ASP A 299 28.12 16.75 5.72
N LEU A 300 26.82 16.85 6.01
CA LEU A 300 26.30 17.63 7.13
C LEU A 300 26.67 17.06 8.51
N LEU A 301 27.12 15.82 8.62
CA LEU A 301 27.63 15.27 9.89
C LEU A 301 29.06 15.73 10.20
N ASP A 302 29.74 16.40 9.26
CA ASP A 302 31.04 17.01 9.54
C ASP A 302 30.89 18.30 10.33
N LYS A 303 31.84 18.58 11.22
CA LYS A 303 31.83 19.74 12.14
C LYS A 303 32.12 21.09 11.45
N THR A 304 32.09 21.14 10.13
CA THR A 304 32.34 22.36 9.35
C THR A 304 31.20 23.36 9.49
N HIS A 305 31.54 24.65 9.53
CA HIS A 305 30.54 25.72 9.55
C HIS A 305 29.82 25.81 8.19
N LYS A 306 28.49 25.80 8.21
CA LYS A 306 27.63 25.76 7.02
C LYS A 306 26.34 26.53 7.23
N VAL A 307 25.88 27.19 6.17
CA VAL A 307 24.61 27.93 6.14
C VAL A 307 23.72 27.33 5.07
N LYS A 308 22.46 27.05 5.41
CA LYS A 308 21.48 26.52 4.47
C LYS A 308 20.98 27.64 3.56
N VAL A 309 21.16 27.50 2.25
CA VAL A 309 20.75 28.50 1.26
C VAL A 309 19.39 28.15 0.66
N LYS A 310 19.18 26.87 0.31
CA LYS A 310 17.90 26.39 -0.25
C LYS A 310 17.40 25.18 0.54
N LYS A 311 16.07 25.10 0.70
CA LYS A 311 15.40 23.96 1.35
C LYS A 311 15.40 22.73 0.44
N GLU A 312 15.26 21.56 1.06
CA GLU A 312 15.15 20.29 0.35
C GLU A 312 13.80 20.26 -0.38
N THR A 313 13.79 19.79 -1.63
CA THR A 313 12.56 19.55 -2.40
C THR A 313 12.45 18.07 -2.74
N THR A 314 11.35 17.63 -3.33
CA THR A 314 11.22 16.23 -3.79
C THR A 314 12.31 15.87 -4.80
N ASN A 315 12.61 16.78 -5.73
CA ASN A 315 13.48 16.55 -6.88
C ASN A 315 14.93 16.99 -6.66
N SER A 316 15.24 17.72 -5.59
CA SER A 316 16.60 18.21 -5.35
C SER A 316 16.99 18.12 -3.87
N PRO A 317 18.28 17.86 -3.58
CA PRO A 317 18.79 17.97 -2.21
C PRO A 317 18.75 19.43 -1.74
N ALA A 318 18.84 19.63 -0.42
CA ALA A 318 19.06 20.95 0.15
C ALA A 318 20.46 21.47 -0.22
N ILE A 319 20.57 22.76 -0.52
CA ILE A 319 21.84 23.40 -0.88
C ILE A 319 22.38 24.14 0.34
N TYR A 320 23.64 23.86 0.68
CA TYR A 320 24.36 24.49 1.77
C TYR A 320 25.59 25.22 1.24
N LYS A 321 25.85 26.40 1.79
CA LYS A 321 27.10 27.14 1.58
C LYS A 321 28.03 26.84 2.76
N PHE A 322 29.14 26.18 2.49
CA PHE A 322 30.19 25.93 3.47
C PHE A 322 31.09 27.15 3.58
N LYS A 323 31.64 27.40 4.78
CA LYS A 323 32.63 28.47 4.96
C LYS A 323 33.86 28.17 4.10
N PHE A 324 34.32 29.15 3.33
CA PHE A 324 35.52 29.01 2.49
C PHE A 324 36.76 28.92 3.38
N GLN A 325 37.19 27.69 3.67
CA GLN A 325 38.37 27.40 4.48
C GLN A 325 39.04 26.16 3.91
N ARG A 326 40.37 26.21 3.73
CA ARG A 326 41.16 25.04 3.34
C ARG A 326 41.14 24.03 4.49
N LYS A 327 40.81 22.77 4.20
CA LYS A 327 41.03 21.68 5.16
C LYS A 327 42.55 21.58 5.38
N ARG A 328 42.97 21.65 6.64
CA ARG A 328 44.38 21.48 7.02
C ARG A 328 44.77 20.02 6.93
#